data_AF-A0A7S1M050-F1
#
_entry.id   AF-A0A7S1M050-F1
#
_cell.length_a   1.000
_cell.length_b   1.000
_cell.length_c   1.000
_cell.angle_alpha   90.00
_cell.angle_beta   90.00
_cell.angle_gamma   90.00
#
_symmetry.space_group_name_H-M   'P 1'
#
loop_
_entity.id
_entity.type
_entity.pdbx_description
1 polymer ?
#
loop_
_entity_poly.entity_id
_entity_poly.type
_entity_poly.pdbx_seq_one_letter_code
_entity_poly.pdbx_strand_id
1 'polypeptide(L)'
;QKLGLVKEHDQELARPGTLGGLLPAEAAGAAEQPEPPPQSRDALLELIERELPRWSSAPAAACGPAGGLARGPEMEREVVPGSRPGPSPAPGAPTPGCATPSRDAAVVAEESCREAPLPPPPPRRCEACGQQCAASGTHCPECQREAERSSLTEAISKAKEEARLRAEQDAARRVRREEAERRAEEDAARRAEEEAERKAKEAEEKAKADALKAAKADAKAKGVKKAPEEYVCLRIHALQKFVAPAGLQCQVCAQTSAEGASMWGCRFKDARGVRTCYYDVCSKCRSARSRRKLRELGEMV
;
A
#
# COMPACT_ATOMS: atom_id res chain seq x y z
N GLN A 1 12.26 22.35 -42.28
CA GLN A 1 13.47 21.57 -41.90
C GLN A 1 12.95 20.27 -41.28
N LYS A 2 12.72 19.23 -42.09
CA LYS A 2 13.63 18.11 -42.41
C LYS A 2 14.14 17.32 -41.18
N LEU A 3 13.49 16.15 -41.01
CA LEU A 3 14.05 14.80 -40.80
C LEU A 3 14.58 14.36 -39.42
N GLY A 4 14.19 13.12 -39.06
CA GLY A 4 14.84 12.26 -38.06
C GLY A 4 13.92 11.17 -37.51
N LEU A 5 13.19 10.41 -38.34
CA LEU A 5 13.48 9.01 -38.68
C LEU A 5 14.68 8.35 -37.96
N VAL A 6 14.40 7.46 -37.01
CA VAL A 6 15.29 6.37 -36.55
C VAL A 6 14.38 5.14 -36.38
N LYS A 7 14.17 4.37 -37.44
CA LYS A 7 14.81 3.07 -37.73
C LYS A 7 14.67 2.02 -36.62
N GLU A 8 13.72 1.13 -36.89
CA GLU A 8 13.57 -0.23 -36.41
C GLU A 8 14.91 -0.98 -36.35
N HIS A 9 15.10 -1.77 -35.30
CA HIS A 9 16.05 -2.88 -35.30
C HIS A 9 15.27 -4.16 -35.01
N ASP A 10 14.96 -4.83 -36.10
CA ASP A 10 14.54 -6.21 -36.20
C ASP A 10 15.67 -7.13 -35.70
N GLN A 11 15.38 -8.02 -34.77
CA GLN A 11 16.28 -9.12 -34.43
C GLN A 11 15.46 -10.42 -34.31
N GLU A 12 15.16 -10.93 -35.49
CA GLU A 12 14.70 -12.30 -35.74
C GLU A 12 15.84 -13.33 -35.57
N LEU A 13 15.46 -14.53 -35.12
CA LEU A 13 16.10 -15.83 -35.33
C LEU A 13 17.35 -16.26 -34.53
N ALA A 14 17.11 -17.11 -33.52
CA ALA A 14 17.85 -18.38 -33.36
C ALA A 14 17.08 -19.42 -32.51
N ARG A 15 16.42 -20.36 -33.18
CA ARG A 15 16.24 -21.78 -32.79
C ARG A 15 16.60 -22.60 -34.04
N PRO A 16 17.03 -23.89 -34.00
CA PRO A 16 16.70 -24.91 -32.99
C PRO A 16 17.87 -25.85 -32.59
N GLY A 17 17.71 -26.54 -31.46
CA GLY A 17 18.62 -27.61 -31.02
C GLY A 17 17.83 -28.81 -30.54
N THR A 18 17.50 -29.69 -31.49
CA THR A 18 16.93 -31.03 -31.30
C THR A 18 18.01 -32.04 -30.93
N LEU A 19 17.93 -32.58 -29.72
CA LEU A 19 18.42 -33.92 -29.34
C LEU A 19 17.32 -34.46 -28.40
N GLY A 20 16.60 -35.55 -28.67
CA GLY A 20 17.04 -36.79 -29.31
C GLY A 20 17.48 -37.77 -28.24
N GLY A 21 16.58 -38.17 -27.34
CA GLY A 21 16.83 -39.15 -26.28
C GLY A 21 15.60 -40.01 -26.05
N LEU A 22 15.64 -41.22 -26.61
CA LEU A 22 14.70 -42.32 -26.42
C LEU A 22 14.94 -43.00 -25.06
N LEU A 23 13.89 -43.72 -24.59
CA LEU A 23 13.82 -44.76 -23.55
C LEU A 23 13.33 -44.31 -22.14
N PRO A 24 12.75 -45.22 -21.33
CA PRO A 24 11.47 -45.88 -21.56
C PRO A 24 10.49 -45.66 -20.39
N ALA A 25 9.23 -46.01 -20.62
CA ALA A 25 8.21 -46.10 -19.60
C ALA A 25 8.51 -47.24 -18.62
N GLU A 26 8.68 -46.90 -17.33
CA GLU A 26 8.46 -47.83 -16.23
C GLU A 26 7.50 -47.22 -15.22
N ALA A 27 6.41 -47.94 -15.01
CA ALA A 27 5.48 -47.75 -13.92
C ALA A 27 6.13 -48.21 -12.61
N ALA A 28 6.23 -47.32 -11.62
CA ALA A 28 6.41 -47.70 -10.23
C ALA A 28 5.80 -46.61 -9.34
N GLY A 29 4.94 -47.03 -8.43
CA GLY A 29 4.13 -46.17 -7.57
C GLY A 29 4.95 -45.15 -6.79
N ALA A 30 4.48 -43.90 -6.83
CA ALA A 30 4.86 -42.89 -5.87
C ALA A 30 4.32 -43.31 -4.51
N ALA A 31 5.18 -43.93 -3.71
CA ALA A 31 5.01 -44.02 -2.28
C ALA A 31 4.92 -42.59 -1.73
N GLU A 32 3.79 -42.30 -1.12
CA GLU A 32 3.51 -41.15 -0.27
C GLU A 32 4.69 -40.96 0.69
N GLN A 33 5.49 -39.92 0.48
CA GLN A 33 6.47 -39.52 1.48
C GLN A 33 5.70 -38.91 2.66
N PRO A 34 5.96 -39.33 3.90
CA PRO A 34 5.32 -38.72 5.06
C PRO A 34 5.73 -37.25 5.13
N GLU A 35 4.75 -36.36 5.20
CA GLU A 35 4.99 -34.95 5.47
C GLU A 35 5.87 -34.82 6.73
N PRO A 36 6.94 -34.00 6.69
CA PRO A 36 7.71 -33.74 7.90
C PRO A 36 6.78 -33.12 8.94
N PRO A 37 6.86 -33.54 10.22
CA PRO A 37 5.98 -33.02 11.24
C PRO A 37 6.10 -31.50 11.32
N PRO A 38 5.01 -30.78 11.67
CA PRO A 38 5.08 -29.34 11.87
C PRO A 38 6.14 -29.09 12.93
N GLN A 39 7.24 -28.46 12.50
CA GLN A 39 8.31 -28.07 13.40
C GLN A 39 7.66 -27.24 14.51
N SER A 40 7.75 -27.72 15.75
CA SER A 40 7.27 -26.98 16.90
C SER A 40 7.84 -25.57 16.83
N ARG A 41 7.09 -24.59 17.29
CA ARG A 41 7.54 -23.19 17.30
C ARG A 41 8.95 -23.05 17.94
N ASP A 42 9.27 -23.95 18.86
CA ASP A 42 10.57 -24.09 19.51
C ASP A 42 11.68 -24.55 18.56
N ALA A 43 11.42 -25.49 17.65
CA ALA A 43 12.40 -25.92 16.64
C ALA A 43 12.72 -24.82 15.62
N LEU A 44 11.74 -23.96 15.30
CA LEU A 44 11.97 -22.80 14.44
C LEU A 44 12.80 -21.73 15.17
N LEU A 45 12.58 -21.54 16.48
CA LEU A 45 13.36 -20.61 17.31
C LEU A 45 14.82 -21.07 17.46
N GLU A 46 15.08 -22.37 17.67
CA GLU A 46 16.46 -22.89 17.70
C GLU A 46 17.18 -22.72 16.36
N LEU A 47 16.48 -22.84 15.23
CA LEU A 47 17.08 -22.62 13.92
C LEU A 47 17.45 -21.14 13.70
N ILE A 48 16.59 -20.22 14.15
CA ILE A 48 16.82 -18.77 14.09
C ILE A 48 17.98 -18.37 15.02
N GLU A 49 18.07 -18.92 16.22
CA GLU A 49 19.20 -18.66 17.13
C GLU A 49 20.53 -19.24 16.61
N ARG A 50 20.48 -20.32 15.83
CA ARG A 50 21.68 -20.94 15.23
C ARG A 50 22.18 -20.21 13.98
N GLU A 51 21.29 -19.60 13.20
CA GLU A 51 21.63 -18.92 11.94
C GLU A 51 21.86 -17.41 12.08
N LEU A 52 21.53 -16.79 13.22
CA LEU A 52 21.89 -15.40 13.47
C LEU A 52 23.40 -15.29 13.77
N PRO A 53 24.18 -14.57 12.93
CA PRO A 53 25.59 -14.35 13.22
C PRO A 53 25.73 -13.58 14.53
N ARG A 54 26.58 -14.10 15.42
CA ARG A 54 27.05 -13.46 16.66
C ARG A 54 27.60 -12.04 16.39
N TRP A 55 26.73 -11.04 16.31
CA TRP A 55 27.10 -9.63 16.39
C TRP A 55 27.23 -9.20 17.84
N SER A 56 28.16 -9.82 18.56
CA SER A 56 28.50 -9.40 19.91
C SER A 56 29.94 -9.80 20.25
N SER A 57 30.89 -9.14 19.58
CA SER A 57 32.27 -8.94 20.07
C SER A 57 33.00 -7.97 19.15
N ALA A 58 32.74 -6.67 19.29
CA ALA A 58 33.68 -5.65 18.83
C ALA A 58 34.61 -5.31 20.00
N PRO A 59 35.95 -5.48 19.88
CA PRO A 59 36.87 -5.09 20.94
C PRO A 59 36.99 -3.57 21.01
N ALA A 60 37.00 -3.05 22.23
CA ALA A 60 37.40 -1.68 22.52
C ALA A 60 38.87 -1.49 22.10
N ALA A 61 39.13 -0.62 21.13
CA ALA A 61 40.47 -0.18 20.79
C ALA A 61 40.50 1.29 20.38
N ALA A 62 41.23 2.04 21.21
CA ALA A 62 42.15 3.12 20.88
C ALA A 62 41.63 4.41 20.20
N CYS A 63 41.73 5.48 20.99
CA CYS A 63 41.85 6.87 20.54
C CYS A 63 42.95 7.06 19.47
N GLY A 64 42.66 7.89 18.46
CA GLY A 64 43.66 8.48 17.56
C GLY A 64 43.03 9.37 16.48
N PRO A 65 43.47 10.63 16.27
CA PRO A 65 42.82 11.59 15.38
C PRO A 65 43.52 11.74 14.02
N ALA A 66 42.76 11.68 12.92
CA ALA A 66 43.05 12.25 11.60
C ALA A 66 41.78 12.01 10.76
N GLY A 67 41.09 13.02 10.23
CA GLY A 67 41.57 13.88 9.16
C GLY A 67 41.16 13.26 7.81
N GLY A 68 40.09 13.78 7.19
CA GLY A 68 39.66 13.27 5.89
C GLY A 68 38.24 13.68 5.49
N LEU A 69 38.08 14.93 5.08
CA LEU A 69 36.88 15.45 4.42
C LEU A 69 36.67 14.73 3.08
N ALA A 70 35.57 14.00 2.93
CA ALA A 70 35.05 13.59 1.63
C ALA A 70 33.64 14.15 1.46
N ARG A 71 33.53 15.05 0.48
CA ARG A 71 32.31 15.73 0.02
C ARG A 71 31.28 14.72 -0.48
N GLY A 72 30.08 14.75 0.11
CA GLY A 72 28.88 14.13 -0.45
C GLY A 72 28.08 15.13 -1.32
N PRO A 73 27.23 14.63 -2.22
CA PRO A 73 26.63 15.42 -3.29
C PRO A 73 25.51 16.36 -2.80
N GLU A 74 25.53 17.55 -3.40
CA GLU A 74 24.55 18.63 -3.30
C GLU A 74 23.15 18.10 -3.66
N MET A 75 22.24 18.14 -2.70
CA MET A 75 20.82 17.91 -2.95
C MET A 75 20.17 19.27 -3.11
N GLU A 76 19.80 19.62 -4.35
CA GLU A 76 19.03 20.81 -4.69
C GLU A 76 17.76 20.86 -3.84
N ARG A 77 17.68 21.87 -2.97
CA ARG A 77 16.49 22.20 -2.20
C ARG A 77 15.65 23.15 -3.03
N GLU A 78 14.50 22.69 -3.48
CA GLU A 78 13.45 23.52 -4.06
C GLU A 78 13.07 24.64 -3.08
N VAL A 79 13.19 25.87 -3.59
CA VAL A 79 12.83 27.11 -2.91
C VAL A 79 11.32 27.28 -2.97
N VAL A 80 10.66 27.16 -1.82
CA VAL A 80 9.27 27.60 -1.67
C VAL A 80 9.25 29.13 -1.49
N PRO A 81 8.59 29.91 -2.36
CA PRO A 81 8.47 31.34 -2.17
C PRO A 81 7.25 31.65 -1.31
N GLY A 82 7.46 32.40 -0.22
CA GLY A 82 6.39 33.17 0.40
C GLY A 82 6.10 32.82 1.85
N SER A 83 6.79 33.50 2.76
CA SER A 83 6.15 34.20 3.88
C SER A 83 7.16 35.16 4.51
N ARG A 84 6.75 36.42 4.58
CA ARG A 84 7.53 37.60 4.94
C ARG A 84 8.11 37.48 6.36
N PRO A 85 9.40 37.77 6.60
CA PRO A 85 9.88 38.07 7.95
C PRO A 85 9.40 39.46 8.36
N GLY A 86 8.71 39.54 9.49
CA GLY A 86 8.37 40.80 10.15
C GLY A 86 9.63 41.56 10.60
N PRO A 87 9.56 42.89 10.73
CA PRO A 87 10.73 43.70 11.02
C PRO A 87 11.31 43.41 12.41
N SER A 88 12.62 43.21 12.44
CA SER A 88 13.44 43.22 13.66
C SER A 88 13.30 44.58 14.39
N PRO A 89 13.13 44.59 15.72
CA PRO A 89 13.40 45.79 16.49
C PRO A 89 14.92 46.02 16.55
N ALA A 90 15.32 47.23 16.18
CA ALA A 90 16.71 47.71 16.22
C ALA A 90 17.32 47.62 17.64
N PRO A 91 18.63 47.36 17.78
CA PRO A 91 19.35 47.59 19.02
C PRO A 91 19.55 49.09 19.23
N GLY A 92 18.65 49.72 19.99
CA GLY A 92 18.85 51.05 20.52
C GLY A 92 19.83 51.02 21.69
N ALA A 93 21.10 51.32 21.42
CA ALA A 93 21.95 52.05 22.35
C ALA A 93 21.80 53.55 22.00
N PRO A 94 21.69 54.45 23.00
CA PRO A 94 22.90 54.91 23.67
C PRO A 94 22.79 55.05 25.19
N THR A 95 23.92 54.81 25.82
CA THR A 95 24.31 55.21 27.18
C THR A 95 24.01 56.68 27.50
N PRO A 96 23.54 57.02 28.71
CA PRO A 96 23.79 58.30 29.31
C PRO A 96 24.88 58.20 30.39
N GLY A 97 26.03 58.81 30.07
CA GLY A 97 26.77 59.68 30.98
C GLY A 97 27.36 59.08 32.26
N CYS A 98 28.60 58.61 32.16
CA CYS A 98 29.55 58.76 33.27
C CYS A 98 29.85 60.26 33.42
N ALA A 99 29.25 60.91 34.40
CA ALA A 99 29.66 62.23 34.86
C ALA A 99 30.29 62.09 36.25
N THR A 100 31.61 61.99 36.28
CA THR A 100 32.43 62.24 37.46
C THR A 100 32.47 63.74 37.73
N PRO A 101 32.05 64.26 38.90
CA PRO A 101 32.53 65.56 39.34
C PRO A 101 33.91 65.40 39.98
N SER A 102 34.88 66.08 39.35
CA SER A 102 36.21 66.33 39.88
C SER A 102 36.13 66.95 41.28
N ARG A 103 36.93 66.39 42.19
CA ARG A 103 37.38 67.09 43.40
C ARG A 103 38.24 68.27 42.95
N ASP A 104 37.87 69.48 43.34
CA ASP A 104 38.84 70.44 43.86
C ASP A 104 38.15 71.61 44.58
N ALA A 105 38.69 71.89 45.78
CA ALA A 105 38.70 73.15 46.51
C ALA A 105 37.38 73.88 46.83
N ALA A 106 36.87 73.64 48.04
CA ALA A 106 36.38 74.72 48.89
C ALA A 106 36.63 74.34 50.37
N VAL A 107 37.84 74.67 50.83
CA VAL A 107 38.14 74.81 52.26
C VAL A 107 37.47 76.09 52.71
N VAL A 108 36.39 75.97 53.49
CA VAL A 108 35.98 77.03 54.41
C VAL A 108 35.62 76.38 55.73
N ALA A 109 36.36 76.80 56.75
CA ALA A 109 36.16 76.45 58.14
C ALA A 109 34.92 77.17 58.69
N GLU A 110 34.05 76.45 59.40
CA GLU A 110 33.27 76.93 60.57
C GLU A 110 32.97 75.67 61.40
N GLU A 111 33.67 75.46 62.51
CA GLU A 111 33.33 75.97 63.84
C GLU A 111 32.12 75.25 64.48
N SER A 112 32.42 74.13 65.13
CA SER A 112 31.99 73.82 66.50
C SER A 112 30.55 74.12 66.92
N CYS A 113 29.59 73.36 66.37
CA CYS A 113 28.37 73.00 67.09
C CYS A 113 28.48 71.53 67.53
N ARG A 114 28.76 71.30 68.83
CA ARG A 114 28.61 69.97 69.46
C ARG A 114 27.14 69.61 69.47
N GLU A 115 26.66 68.99 68.40
CA GLU A 115 25.35 68.38 68.34
C GLU A 115 25.32 67.20 69.32
N ALA A 116 24.36 67.21 70.24
CA ALA A 116 24.20 66.15 71.22
C ALA A 116 23.97 64.80 70.51
N PRO A 117 24.53 63.69 71.03
CA PRO A 117 24.33 62.37 70.41
C PRO A 117 22.84 62.07 70.35
N LEU A 118 22.30 62.00 69.12
CA LEU A 118 20.92 61.60 68.86
C LEU A 118 20.66 60.24 69.54
N PRO A 119 19.50 60.06 70.20
CA PRO A 119 19.16 58.80 70.83
C PRO A 119 19.16 57.69 69.76
N PRO A 120 19.62 56.47 70.10
CA PRO A 120 19.61 55.35 69.17
C PRO A 120 18.19 55.12 68.66
N PRO A 121 17.99 54.89 67.35
CA PRO A 121 16.67 54.61 66.82
C PRO A 121 16.07 53.37 67.51
N PRO A 122 14.74 53.35 67.75
CA PRO A 122 14.10 52.21 68.40
C PRO A 122 14.32 50.93 67.58
N PRO A 123 14.53 49.78 68.25
CA PRO A 123 14.76 48.51 67.56
C PRO A 123 13.54 48.16 66.69
N ARG A 124 13.80 47.87 65.41
CA ARG A 124 12.76 47.42 64.47
C ARG A 124 12.55 45.91 64.61
N ARG A 125 11.32 45.44 64.40
CA ARG A 125 10.99 44.02 64.38
C ARG A 125 10.94 43.53 62.94
N CYS A 126 11.53 42.36 62.67
CA CYS A 126 11.41 41.68 61.38
C CYS A 126 9.95 41.30 61.10
N GLU A 127 9.43 41.63 59.93
CA GLU A 127 8.03 41.32 59.55
C GLU A 127 7.79 39.82 59.35
N ALA A 128 8.82 39.04 59.00
CA ALA A 128 8.70 37.61 58.74
C ALA A 128 8.78 36.75 60.02
N CYS A 129 9.65 37.09 60.97
CA CYS A 129 9.88 36.28 62.18
C CYS A 129 9.56 36.98 63.51
N GLY A 130 9.27 38.28 63.50
CA GLY A 130 8.90 39.07 64.69
C GLY A 130 10.05 39.43 65.63
N GLN A 131 11.29 39.00 65.37
CA GLN A 131 12.46 39.29 66.21
C GLN A 131 12.97 40.73 66.03
N GLN A 132 13.55 41.30 67.09
CA GLN A 132 14.16 42.63 67.06
C GLN A 132 15.51 42.57 66.34
N CYS A 133 15.71 43.40 65.33
CA CYS A 133 16.92 43.42 64.52
C CYS A 133 17.56 44.80 64.52
N ALA A 134 18.89 44.83 64.59
CA ALA A 134 19.68 46.07 64.62
C ALA A 134 19.82 46.75 63.24
N ALA A 135 19.47 46.06 62.16
CA ALA A 135 19.62 46.55 60.79
C ALA A 135 18.35 47.26 60.29
N SER A 136 18.53 48.29 59.47
CA SER A 136 17.48 49.16 58.92
C SER A 136 16.57 48.52 57.84
N GLY A 137 16.53 47.19 57.72
CA GLY A 137 15.73 46.47 56.71
C GLY A 137 14.35 46.03 57.20
N THR A 138 13.44 45.73 56.27
CA THR A 138 12.10 45.14 56.53
C THR A 138 12.20 43.69 57.03
N HIS A 139 13.30 43.00 56.72
CA HIS A 139 13.57 41.62 57.12
C HIS A 139 14.95 41.48 57.76
N CYS A 140 15.07 40.52 58.69
CA CYS A 140 16.36 40.14 59.23
C CYS A 140 17.19 39.37 58.16
N PRO A 141 18.53 39.38 58.26
CA PRO A 141 19.39 38.73 57.25
C PRO A 141 19.20 37.22 57.17
N GLU A 142 18.60 36.57 58.17
CA GLU A 142 18.25 35.15 58.10
C GLU A 142 16.98 34.92 57.27
N CYS A 143 15.90 35.67 57.54
CA CYS A 143 14.66 35.62 56.77
C CYS A 143 14.89 36.01 55.30
N GLN A 144 15.76 36.98 55.03
CA GLN A 144 16.12 37.34 53.65
C GLN A 144 16.84 36.18 52.94
N ARG A 145 17.84 35.57 53.58
CA ARG A 145 18.56 34.41 53.00
C ARG A 145 17.66 33.19 52.83
N GLU A 146 16.67 33.01 53.70
CA GLU A 146 15.68 31.94 53.56
C GLU A 146 14.71 32.22 52.40
N ALA A 147 14.22 33.45 52.25
CA ALA A 147 13.39 33.85 51.12
C ALA A 147 14.14 33.69 49.78
N GLU A 148 15.41 34.11 49.72
CA GLU A 148 16.27 33.93 48.54
C GLU A 148 16.48 32.44 48.24
N ARG A 149 16.81 31.61 49.25
CA ARG A 149 16.95 30.16 49.08
C ARG A 149 15.66 29.51 48.59
N SER A 150 14.51 29.85 49.19
CA SER A 150 13.21 29.34 48.77
C SER A 150 12.93 29.71 47.31
N SER A 151 13.09 30.97 46.94
CA SER A 151 12.87 31.44 45.57
C SER A 151 13.76 30.74 44.53
N LEU A 152 15.04 30.52 44.87
CA LEU A 152 15.97 29.79 44.03
C LEU A 152 15.59 28.30 43.92
N THR A 153 15.19 27.66 45.01
CA THR A 153 14.77 26.25 44.98
C THR A 153 13.49 26.07 44.15
N GLU A 154 12.52 26.98 44.25
CA GLU A 154 11.31 26.95 43.44
C GLU A 154 11.63 27.19 41.96
N ALA A 155 12.49 28.17 41.64
CA ALA A 155 12.93 28.44 40.28
C ALA A 155 13.65 27.22 39.66
N ILE A 156 14.52 26.56 40.41
CA ILE A 156 15.22 25.34 39.97
C ILE A 156 14.24 24.19 39.78
N SER A 157 13.30 23.99 40.72
CA SER A 157 12.29 22.94 40.62
C SER A 157 11.42 23.13 39.37
N LYS A 158 10.94 24.35 39.14
CA LYS A 158 10.14 24.70 37.98
C LYS A 158 10.91 24.53 36.67
N ALA A 159 12.17 24.95 36.62
CA ALA A 159 13.02 24.75 35.44
C ALA A 159 13.24 23.26 35.14
N LYS A 160 13.38 22.41 36.16
CA LYS A 160 13.50 20.94 35.99
C LYS A 160 12.20 20.32 35.49
N GLU A 161 11.06 20.74 36.02
CA GLU A 161 9.76 20.26 35.58
C GLU A 161 9.47 20.65 34.12
N GLU A 162 9.72 21.91 33.75
CA GLU A 162 9.56 22.38 32.37
C GLU A 162 10.51 21.65 31.41
N ALA A 163 11.75 21.38 31.82
CA ALA A 163 12.68 20.59 31.02
C ALA A 163 12.19 19.15 30.82
N ARG A 164 11.63 18.51 31.87
CA ARG A 164 11.06 17.16 31.77
C ARG A 164 9.86 17.13 30.83
N LEU A 165 8.92 18.07 30.99
CA LEU A 165 7.72 18.14 30.16
C LEU A 165 8.06 18.38 28.68
N ARG A 166 9.07 19.22 28.39
CA ARG A 166 9.56 19.41 27.03
C ARG A 166 10.18 18.13 26.45
N ALA A 167 11.00 17.42 27.23
CA ALA A 167 11.57 16.14 26.80
C ALA A 167 10.49 15.09 26.51
N GLU A 168 9.47 14.98 27.37
CA GLU A 168 8.32 14.09 27.17
C GLU A 168 7.51 14.47 25.91
N GLN A 169 7.26 15.77 25.68
CA GLN A 169 6.56 16.24 24.49
C GLN A 169 7.35 15.96 23.21
N ASP A 170 8.67 16.16 23.21
CA ASP A 170 9.50 15.86 22.05
C ASP A 170 9.61 14.36 21.78
N ALA A 171 9.69 13.52 22.82
CA ALA A 171 9.62 12.07 22.68
C ALA A 171 8.28 11.62 22.08
N ALA A 172 7.16 12.15 22.58
CA ALA A 172 5.83 11.85 22.04
C ALA A 172 5.68 12.29 20.57
N ARG A 173 6.23 13.46 20.20
CA ARG A 173 6.25 13.93 18.81
C ARG A 173 7.08 13.02 17.90
N ARG A 174 8.21 12.49 18.37
CA ARG A 174 9.03 11.54 17.62
C ARG A 174 8.29 10.23 17.36
N VAL A 175 7.73 9.63 18.40
CA VAL A 175 6.93 8.39 18.28
C VAL A 175 5.78 8.57 17.29
N ARG A 176 5.05 9.69 17.37
CA ARG A 176 3.95 9.97 16.44
C ARG A 176 4.42 10.12 14.99
N ARG A 177 5.60 10.70 14.74
CA ARG A 177 6.16 10.83 13.39
C ARG A 177 6.59 9.48 12.85
N GLU A 178 7.28 8.67 13.64
CA GLU A 178 7.71 7.31 13.25
C GLU A 178 6.51 6.40 12.97
N GLU A 179 5.44 6.50 13.76
CA GLU A 179 4.20 5.76 13.47
C GLU A 179 3.54 6.22 12.17
N ALA A 180 3.50 7.53 11.91
CA ALA A 180 2.93 8.06 10.67
C ALA A 180 3.75 7.63 9.44
N GLU A 181 5.08 7.60 9.56
CA GLU A 181 5.99 7.13 8.52
C GLU A 181 5.80 5.64 8.24
N ARG A 182 5.78 4.80 9.29
CA ARG A 182 5.52 3.36 9.16
C ARG A 182 4.18 3.07 8.48
N ARG A 183 3.13 3.79 8.86
CA ARG A 183 1.80 3.64 8.22
C ARG A 183 1.83 4.06 6.75
N ALA A 184 2.55 5.13 6.40
CA ALA A 184 2.69 5.56 5.02
C ALA A 184 3.46 4.54 4.16
N GLU A 185 4.50 3.93 4.72
CA GLU A 185 5.27 2.87 4.06
C GLU A 185 4.44 1.59 3.87
N GLU A 186 3.70 1.16 4.90
CA GLU A 186 2.80 0.00 4.82
C GLU A 186 1.68 0.21 3.78
N ASP A 187 1.09 1.40 3.74
CA ASP A 187 0.08 1.75 2.76
C ASP A 187 0.65 1.80 1.33
N ALA A 188 1.88 2.28 1.16
CA ALA A 188 2.56 2.28 -0.13
C ALA A 188 2.89 0.85 -0.59
N ALA A 189 3.38 -0.01 0.30
CA ALA A 189 3.67 -1.42 0.01
C ALA A 189 2.40 -2.17 -0.40
N ARG A 190 1.32 -2.02 0.37
CA ARG A 190 0.02 -2.66 0.07
C ARG A 190 -0.53 -2.24 -1.29
N ARG A 191 -0.42 -0.95 -1.64
CA ARG A 191 -0.84 -0.45 -2.95
C ARG A 191 0.00 -1.03 -4.09
N ALA A 192 1.31 -1.19 -3.89
CA ALA A 192 2.19 -1.80 -4.88
C ALA A 192 1.85 -3.29 -5.11
N GLU A 193 1.57 -4.03 -4.04
CA GLU A 193 1.13 -5.43 -4.11
C GLU A 193 -0.23 -5.57 -4.81
N GLU A 194 -1.20 -4.73 -4.46
CA GLU A 194 -2.53 -4.75 -5.10
C GLU A 194 -2.45 -4.44 -6.60
N GLU A 195 -1.61 -3.48 -6.99
CA GLU A 195 -1.40 -3.18 -8.41
C GLU A 195 -0.71 -4.33 -9.16
N ALA A 196 0.27 -4.99 -8.53
CA ALA A 196 0.93 -6.16 -9.08
C ALA A 196 -0.05 -7.35 -9.25
N GLU A 197 -0.88 -7.61 -8.25
CA GLU A 197 -1.91 -8.66 -8.30
C GLU A 197 -2.95 -8.36 -9.40
N ARG A 198 -3.40 -7.11 -9.51
CA ARG A 198 -4.33 -6.71 -10.57
C ARG A 198 -3.74 -6.92 -11.96
N LYS A 199 -2.47 -6.54 -12.17
CA LYS A 199 -1.76 -6.77 -13.45
C LYS A 199 -1.61 -8.27 -13.75
N ALA A 200 -1.33 -9.09 -12.74
CA ALA A 200 -1.23 -10.54 -12.91
C ALA A 200 -2.58 -11.16 -13.31
N LYS A 201 -3.68 -10.78 -12.64
CA LYS A 201 -5.04 -11.23 -12.98
C LYS A 201 -5.46 -10.80 -14.38
N GLU A 202 -5.19 -9.55 -14.76
CA GLU A 202 -5.52 -9.05 -16.09
C GLU A 202 -4.75 -9.82 -17.18
N ALA A 203 -3.45 -10.12 -16.95
CA ALA A 203 -2.66 -10.93 -17.86
C ALA A 203 -3.21 -12.36 -17.98
N GLU A 204 -3.64 -12.97 -16.87
CA GLU A 204 -4.25 -14.30 -16.86
C GLU A 204 -5.59 -14.33 -17.63
N GLU A 205 -6.47 -13.36 -17.39
CA GLU A 205 -7.75 -13.27 -18.11
C GLU A 205 -7.53 -13.05 -19.61
N LYS A 206 -6.56 -12.21 -19.98
CA LYS A 206 -6.18 -12.01 -21.37
C LYS A 206 -5.67 -13.30 -22.01
N ALA A 207 -4.80 -14.04 -21.33
CA ALA A 207 -4.31 -15.33 -21.81
C ALA A 207 -5.44 -16.34 -21.99
N LYS A 208 -6.41 -16.41 -21.05
CA LYS A 208 -7.61 -17.26 -21.18
C LYS A 208 -8.49 -16.84 -22.36
N ALA A 209 -8.70 -15.54 -22.54
CA ALA A 209 -9.50 -15.01 -23.64
C ALA A 209 -8.86 -15.31 -25.01
N ASP A 210 -7.55 -15.16 -25.12
CA ASP A 210 -6.82 -15.45 -26.35
C ASP A 210 -6.74 -16.96 -26.62
N ALA A 211 -6.56 -17.80 -25.59
CA ALA A 211 -6.67 -19.26 -25.72
C ALA A 211 -8.07 -19.69 -26.20
N LEU A 212 -9.13 -19.08 -25.67
CA LEU A 212 -10.51 -19.36 -26.11
C LEU A 212 -10.74 -18.93 -27.56
N LYS A 213 -10.21 -17.76 -27.97
CA LYS A 213 -10.29 -17.31 -29.37
C LYS A 213 -9.54 -18.26 -30.29
N ALA A 214 -8.35 -18.70 -29.91
CA ALA A 214 -7.56 -19.68 -30.66
C ALA A 214 -8.30 -21.02 -30.79
N ALA A 215 -8.88 -21.54 -29.71
CA ALA A 215 -9.68 -22.77 -29.75
C ALA A 215 -10.91 -22.64 -30.65
N LYS A 216 -11.60 -21.49 -30.63
CA LYS A 216 -12.72 -21.20 -31.54
C LYS A 216 -12.26 -21.08 -33.00
N ALA A 217 -11.09 -20.49 -33.26
CA ALA A 217 -10.52 -20.39 -34.59
C ALA A 217 -10.13 -21.77 -35.15
N ASP A 218 -9.50 -22.62 -34.33
CA ASP A 218 -9.17 -24.00 -34.68
C ASP A 218 -10.44 -24.84 -34.95
N ALA A 219 -11.48 -24.72 -34.12
CA ALA A 219 -12.76 -25.40 -34.34
C ALA A 219 -13.43 -24.98 -35.66
N LYS A 220 -13.30 -23.69 -36.04
CA LYS A 220 -13.77 -23.19 -37.35
C LYS A 220 -12.89 -23.71 -38.49
N ALA A 221 -11.56 -23.70 -38.34
CA ALA A 221 -10.60 -24.11 -39.36
C ALA A 221 -10.68 -25.61 -39.66
N LYS A 222 -10.84 -26.46 -38.62
CA LYS A 222 -11.00 -27.91 -38.76
C LYS A 222 -12.28 -28.31 -39.47
N GLY A 223 -13.13 -27.37 -39.88
CA GLY A 223 -14.31 -27.70 -40.63
C GLY A 223 -15.17 -28.70 -39.87
N VAL A 224 -15.20 -28.59 -38.52
CA VAL A 224 -16.42 -28.92 -37.77
C VAL A 224 -17.44 -27.88 -38.22
N LYS A 225 -17.80 -27.93 -39.52
CA LYS A 225 -19.07 -27.59 -40.06
C LYS A 225 -19.98 -28.26 -39.08
N LYS A 226 -20.56 -27.49 -38.16
CA LYS A 226 -21.66 -27.92 -37.30
C LYS A 226 -22.46 -28.86 -38.17
N ALA A 227 -22.39 -30.16 -37.90
CA ALA A 227 -23.04 -31.15 -38.74
C ALA A 227 -24.47 -30.63 -38.89
N PRO A 228 -24.92 -30.32 -40.12
CA PRO A 228 -25.87 -29.25 -40.35
C PRO A 228 -27.02 -29.36 -39.37
N GLU A 229 -27.04 -28.38 -38.48
CA GLU A 229 -28.09 -28.02 -37.53
C GLU A 229 -29.32 -27.54 -38.31
N GLU A 230 -29.65 -28.22 -39.41
CA GLU A 230 -30.57 -27.76 -40.45
C GLU A 230 -31.84 -28.59 -40.53
N TYR A 231 -31.89 -29.72 -39.84
CA TYR A 231 -33.09 -30.55 -39.81
C TYR A 231 -33.44 -30.84 -38.36
N VAL A 232 -33.80 -29.79 -37.62
CA VAL A 232 -34.43 -29.91 -36.31
C VAL A 232 -35.96 -29.89 -36.48
N CYS A 233 -36.68 -30.77 -35.77
CA CYS A 233 -38.14 -30.72 -35.72
C CYS A 233 -38.60 -29.47 -34.92
N LEU A 234 -39.92 -29.22 -34.83
CA LEU A 234 -40.47 -28.10 -34.06
C LEU A 234 -40.07 -28.10 -32.57
N ARG A 235 -39.67 -29.25 -32.04
CA ARG A 235 -39.15 -29.42 -30.67
C ARG A 235 -37.62 -29.44 -30.59
N ILE A 236 -36.93 -28.96 -31.63
CA ILE A 236 -35.45 -28.81 -31.66
C ILE A 236 -34.70 -30.16 -31.63
N HIS A 237 -35.36 -31.27 -31.97
CA HIS A 237 -34.68 -32.57 -32.09
C HIS A 237 -34.14 -32.78 -33.50
N ALA A 238 -32.95 -33.38 -33.61
CA ALA A 238 -32.37 -33.75 -34.89
C ALA A 238 -33.24 -34.77 -35.65
N LEU A 239 -33.53 -34.51 -36.91
CA LEU A 239 -34.18 -35.40 -37.86
C LEU A 239 -33.15 -36.37 -38.44
N GLN A 240 -33.46 -37.65 -38.39
CA GLN A 240 -32.64 -38.71 -38.97
C GLN A 240 -33.25 -39.14 -40.31
N LYS A 241 -32.40 -39.41 -41.31
CA LYS A 241 -32.83 -40.03 -42.57
C LYS A 241 -33.20 -41.48 -42.31
N PHE A 242 -34.33 -41.92 -42.82
CA PHE A 242 -34.75 -43.32 -42.77
C PHE A 242 -35.51 -43.71 -44.04
N VAL A 243 -35.59 -45.00 -44.30
CA VAL A 243 -36.40 -45.58 -45.38
C VAL A 243 -37.80 -45.81 -44.83
N ALA A 244 -38.79 -45.17 -45.44
CA ALA A 244 -40.16 -45.24 -44.96
C ALA A 244 -40.82 -46.58 -45.34
N PRO A 245 -41.47 -47.28 -44.40
CA PRO A 245 -42.48 -48.28 -44.76
C PRO A 245 -43.60 -47.63 -45.57
N ALA A 246 -44.29 -48.43 -46.38
CA ALA A 246 -45.49 -48.01 -47.09
C ALA A 246 -46.49 -47.39 -46.10
N GLY A 247 -47.11 -46.27 -46.47
CA GLY A 247 -48.18 -45.69 -45.65
C GLY A 247 -47.76 -44.55 -44.70
N LEU A 248 -46.47 -44.20 -44.58
CA LEU A 248 -46.10 -43.07 -43.71
C LEU A 248 -46.46 -41.72 -44.34
N GLN A 249 -47.21 -40.92 -43.62
CA GLN A 249 -47.66 -39.62 -44.09
C GLN A 249 -46.63 -38.53 -43.79
N CYS A 250 -46.27 -37.73 -44.79
CA CYS A 250 -45.49 -36.52 -44.57
C CYS A 250 -46.33 -35.48 -43.82
N GLN A 251 -45.88 -35.01 -42.66
CA GLN A 251 -46.61 -34.00 -41.86
C GLN A 251 -46.70 -32.60 -42.52
N VAL A 252 -46.09 -32.41 -43.69
CA VAL A 252 -46.04 -31.10 -44.37
C VAL A 252 -46.97 -31.07 -45.58
N CYS A 253 -46.84 -32.05 -46.48
CA CYS A 253 -47.68 -32.12 -47.69
C CYS A 253 -48.80 -33.15 -47.59
N ALA A 254 -48.93 -33.85 -46.46
CA ALA A 254 -49.88 -34.93 -46.24
C ALA A 254 -49.79 -36.11 -47.24
N GLN A 255 -48.76 -36.14 -48.10
CA GLN A 255 -48.54 -37.26 -49.04
C GLN A 255 -48.03 -38.48 -48.30
N THR A 256 -48.63 -39.62 -48.62
CA THR A 256 -48.23 -40.94 -48.14
C THR A 256 -46.99 -41.41 -48.89
N SER A 257 -45.99 -41.91 -48.17
CA SER A 257 -44.77 -42.46 -48.75
C SER A 257 -45.04 -43.81 -49.41
N ALA A 258 -44.49 -43.98 -50.61
CA ALA A 258 -44.29 -45.30 -51.19
C ALA A 258 -43.30 -46.10 -50.34
N GLU A 259 -43.40 -47.42 -50.40
CA GLU A 259 -42.43 -48.31 -49.78
C GLU A 259 -41.02 -48.02 -50.31
N GLY A 260 -40.03 -47.93 -49.41
CA GLY A 260 -38.65 -47.64 -49.81
C GLY A 260 -38.33 -46.16 -50.00
N ALA A 261 -39.30 -45.26 -49.89
CA ALA A 261 -39.06 -43.83 -50.05
C ALA A 261 -38.18 -43.27 -48.93
N SER A 262 -37.20 -42.42 -49.29
CA SER A 262 -36.37 -41.71 -48.30
C SER A 262 -37.17 -40.61 -47.59
N MET A 263 -37.28 -40.71 -46.27
CA MET A 263 -37.90 -39.70 -45.41
C MET A 263 -36.96 -39.27 -44.28
N TRP A 264 -37.31 -38.16 -43.62
CA TRP A 264 -36.56 -37.56 -42.52
C TRP A 264 -37.47 -37.40 -41.33
N GLY A 265 -37.06 -37.97 -40.20
CA GLY A 265 -37.95 -38.15 -39.06
C GLY A 265 -37.28 -37.85 -37.74
N CYS A 266 -38.01 -37.24 -36.83
CA CYS A 266 -37.56 -37.11 -35.46
C CYS A 266 -37.72 -38.47 -34.80
N ARG A 267 -36.61 -39.09 -34.42
CA ARG A 267 -36.61 -40.40 -33.75
C ARG A 267 -36.24 -40.27 -32.27
N PHE A 268 -36.39 -39.07 -31.70
CA PHE A 268 -36.18 -38.82 -30.28
C PHE A 268 -37.07 -39.73 -29.43
N LYS A 269 -36.43 -40.36 -28.45
CA LYS A 269 -37.05 -41.25 -27.47
C LYS A 269 -36.91 -40.61 -26.09
N ASP A 270 -37.89 -40.78 -25.21
CA ASP A 270 -37.73 -40.41 -23.80
C ASP A 270 -36.75 -41.35 -23.09
N ALA A 271 -36.49 -41.10 -21.81
CA ALA A 271 -35.63 -41.96 -20.98
C ALA A 271 -36.12 -43.41 -20.88
N ARG A 272 -37.38 -43.70 -21.24
CA ARG A 272 -37.98 -45.04 -21.28
C ARG A 272 -37.88 -45.70 -22.65
N GLY A 273 -37.25 -45.04 -23.63
CA GLY A 273 -37.10 -45.55 -24.99
C GLY A 273 -38.35 -45.38 -25.88
N VAL A 274 -39.39 -44.68 -25.40
CA VAL A 274 -40.64 -44.48 -26.15
C VAL A 274 -40.49 -43.28 -27.07
N ARG A 275 -40.88 -43.42 -28.35
CA ARG A 275 -40.84 -42.32 -29.32
C ARG A 275 -41.87 -41.25 -28.92
N THR A 276 -41.38 -40.04 -28.62
CA THR A 276 -42.23 -38.92 -28.17
C THR A 276 -42.50 -37.87 -29.24
N CYS A 277 -41.84 -37.99 -30.40
CA CYS A 277 -42.01 -37.07 -31.52
C CYS A 277 -42.14 -37.86 -32.82
N TYR A 278 -43.26 -37.65 -33.52
CA TYR A 278 -43.61 -38.36 -34.76
C TYR A 278 -43.41 -37.50 -36.00
N TYR A 279 -42.58 -36.46 -35.89
CA TYR A 279 -42.39 -35.49 -36.95
C TYR A 279 -41.62 -36.10 -38.12
N ASP A 280 -42.34 -36.50 -39.16
CA ASP A 280 -41.82 -37.18 -40.34
C ASP A 280 -42.09 -36.33 -41.61
N VAL A 281 -41.05 -36.09 -42.41
CA VAL A 281 -41.07 -35.22 -43.60
C VAL A 281 -40.47 -35.94 -44.79
N CYS A 282 -41.12 -35.86 -45.96
CA CYS A 282 -40.61 -36.46 -47.19
C CYS A 282 -39.40 -35.67 -47.73
N SER A 283 -38.58 -36.31 -48.56
CA SER A 283 -37.38 -35.67 -49.13
C SER A 283 -37.68 -34.40 -49.95
N LYS A 284 -38.86 -34.31 -50.59
CA LYS A 284 -39.31 -33.12 -51.35
C LYS A 284 -39.63 -31.94 -50.42
N CYS A 285 -40.41 -32.20 -49.37
CA CYS A 285 -40.75 -31.18 -48.36
C CYS A 285 -39.54 -30.78 -47.52
N ARG A 286 -38.55 -31.67 -47.38
CA ARG A 286 -37.28 -31.35 -46.73
C ARG A 286 -36.48 -30.30 -47.50
N SER A 287 -36.34 -30.43 -48.82
CA SER A 287 -35.59 -29.46 -49.64
C SER A 287 -36.36 -28.16 -49.85
N ALA A 288 -37.68 -28.23 -49.98
CA ALA A 288 -38.54 -27.05 -50.10
C ALA A 288 -38.63 -26.21 -48.80
N ARG A 289 -38.26 -26.80 -47.65
CA ARG A 289 -38.19 -26.16 -46.33
C ARG A 289 -36.83 -25.52 -46.03
N SER A 290 -36.25 -24.80 -46.97
CA SER A 290 -35.14 -23.88 -46.67
C SER A 290 -35.66 -22.68 -45.84
N ARG A 291 -35.89 -22.87 -44.53
CA ARG A 291 -36.15 -21.91 -43.43
C ARG A 291 -37.17 -20.74 -43.62
N ARG A 292 -37.30 -20.11 -44.79
CA ARG A 292 -38.23 -18.99 -45.09
C ARG A 292 -39.69 -19.37 -44.86
N LYS A 293 -40.13 -20.48 -45.45
CA LYS A 293 -41.55 -20.90 -45.39
C LYS A 293 -42.03 -21.33 -44.00
N LEU A 294 -41.11 -21.72 -43.11
CA LEU A 294 -41.43 -22.09 -41.72
C LEU A 294 -41.51 -20.88 -40.78
N ARG A 295 -40.81 -19.77 -41.09
CA ARG A 295 -41.01 -18.50 -40.37
C ARG A 295 -42.33 -17.86 -40.78
N GLU A 296 -42.64 -17.89 -42.09
CA GLU A 296 -43.92 -17.38 -42.62
C GLU A 296 -45.14 -18.16 -42.11
N LEU A 297 -45.03 -19.48 -41.89
CA LEU A 297 -46.10 -20.31 -41.31
C LEU A 297 -46.08 -20.33 -39.77
N GLY A 298 -45.07 -19.75 -39.14
CA GLY A 298 -44.92 -19.64 -37.68
C GLY A 298 -45.42 -18.32 -37.10
N GLU A 299 -45.82 -17.35 -37.93
CA GLU A 299 -46.56 -16.15 -37.52
C GLU A 299 -48.06 -16.44 -37.55
N MET A 300 -48.53 -17.24 -36.59
CA MET A 300 -49.89 -17.26 -36.02
C MET A 300 -50.04 -18.50 -35.11
N VAL A 301 -49.24 -18.56 -34.05
CA VAL A 301 -49.58 -19.31 -32.82
C VAL A 301 -49.12 -18.49 -31.63
#